data_AF-A0A705SGY6-F1
#
_entry.id   AF-A0A705SGY6-F1
#
_cell.length_a   1.000
_cell.length_b   1.000
_cell.length_c   1.000
_cell.angle_alpha   90.00
_cell.angle_beta   90.00
_cell.angle_gamma   90.00
#
_symmetry.space_group_name_H-M   'P 1'
#
loop_
_entity.id
_entity.type
_entity.pdbx_description
1 polymer ?
#
loop_
_entity_poly.entity_id
_entity_poly.type
_entity_poly.pdbx_seq_one_letter_code
_entity_poly.pdbx_strand_id
1 'polypeptide(L)'
;MDKMKRHLVWWGAGILVAVAAIAWWMLRPAGIPEGFAASNGRIEATEVDIATKIAGRIDTILVSEGQFVRQGEVLAKMDTRVLQEQRL
;
A
#
# COMPACT_ATOMS: atom_id res chain seq x y z
N MET A 1 -37.70 43.80 19.46
CA MET A 1 -36.68 44.00 18.41
C MET A 1 -37.41 44.51 17.17
N ASP A 2 -37.18 45.75 16.75
CA ASP A 2 -37.87 46.36 15.61
C ASP A 2 -37.81 45.43 14.39
N LYS A 3 -38.95 45.21 13.68
CA LYS A 3 -39.00 44.33 12.49
C LYS A 3 -37.85 44.63 11.52
N MET A 4 -37.50 45.91 11.37
CA MET A 4 -36.39 46.42 10.58
C MET A 4 -35.01 45.87 11.00
N LYS A 5 -34.71 45.80 12.31
CA LYS A 5 -33.44 45.27 12.82
C LYS A 5 -33.32 43.76 12.59
N ARG A 6 -34.44 43.03 12.67
CA ARG A 6 -34.49 41.59 12.37
C ARG A 6 -34.16 41.33 10.89
N HIS A 7 -34.74 42.10 9.96
CA HIS A 7 -34.41 41.96 8.54
C HIS A 7 -32.94 42.27 8.27
N LEU A 8 -32.37 43.29 8.91
CA LEU A 8 -30.95 43.62 8.76
C LEU A 8 -30.03 42.45 9.18
N VAL A 9 -30.36 41.77 10.28
CA VAL A 9 -29.63 40.58 10.75
C VAL A 9 -29.72 39.43 9.75
N TRP A 10 -30.91 39.18 9.17
CA TRP A 10 -31.08 38.14 8.15
C TRP A 10 -30.32 38.45 6.86
N TRP A 11 -30.29 39.72 6.44
CA TRP A 11 -29.50 40.16 5.29
C TRP A 11 -28.00 40.01 5.53
N GLY A 12 -27.52 40.42 6.71
CA GLY A 12 -26.12 40.23 7.10
C GLY A 12 -25.70 38.76 7.14
N ALA A 13 -26.54 37.90 7.72
CA ALA A 13 -26.30 36.46 7.74
C ALA A 13 -26.29 35.87 6.31
N GLY A 14 -27.22 36.30 5.45
CA GLY A 14 -27.28 35.86 4.05
C GLY A 14 -26.02 36.24 3.26
N ILE A 15 -25.53 37.47 3.43
CA ILE A 15 -24.29 37.95 2.80
C ILE A 15 -23.10 37.13 3.29
N LEU A 16 -23.01 36.87 4.59
CA LEU A 16 -21.90 36.14 5.18
C LEU A 16 -21.84 34.68 4.67
N VAL A 17 -22.99 34.02 4.54
CA VAL A 17 -23.09 32.68 3.94
C VAL A 17 -22.69 32.71 2.46
N ALA A 18 -23.14 33.70 1.70
CA ALA A 18 -22.77 33.83 0.28
C ALA A 18 -21.26 34.02 0.10
N VAL A 19 -20.63 34.88 0.91
CA VAL A 19 -19.18 35.09 0.89
C VAL A 19 -18.42 33.81 1.26
N ALA A 20 -18.86 33.09 2.29
CA ALA A 20 -18.25 31.82 2.68
C ALA A 20 -18.36 30.76 1.57
N ALA A 21 -19.51 30.67 0.89
CA ALA A 21 -19.72 29.73 -0.21
C ALA A 21 -18.82 30.06 -1.42
N ILE A 22 -18.68 31.34 -1.76
CA ILE A 22 -17.78 31.79 -2.84
C ILE A 22 -16.33 31.48 -2.50
N ALA A 23 -15.89 31.81 -1.28
CA ALA A 23 -14.53 31.55 -0.84
C ALA A 23 -14.20 30.05 -0.88
N TRP A 24 -15.11 29.19 -0.43
CA TRP A 24 -14.96 27.74 -0.50
C TRP A 24 -14.82 27.25 -1.94
N TRP A 25 -15.63 27.76 -2.87
CA TRP A 25 -15.58 27.36 -4.28
C TRP A 25 -14.27 27.75 -4.97
N MET A 26 -13.73 28.93 -4.63
CA MET A 26 -12.47 29.42 -5.22
C MET A 26 -11.23 28.74 -4.63
N LEU A 27 -11.28 28.32 -3.37
CA LEU A 27 -10.15 27.71 -2.66
C LEU A 27 -10.09 26.18 -2.78
N ARG A 28 -11.12 25.54 -3.32
CA ARG A 28 -11.12 24.07 -3.48
C ARG A 28 -9.99 23.66 -4.45
N PRO A 29 -9.28 22.55 -4.18
CA PRO A 29 -8.25 22.04 -5.08
C PRO A 29 -8.80 21.78 -6.48
N ALA A 30 -7.99 22.06 -7.50
CA ALA A 30 -8.30 21.59 -8.85
C ALA A 30 -8.35 20.05 -8.83
N GLY A 31 -9.39 19.49 -9.45
CA GLY A 31 -9.52 18.05 -9.60
C GLY A 31 -8.45 17.46 -10.52
N ILE A 32 -8.55 16.17 -10.79
CA ILE A 32 -7.71 15.48 -11.78
C ILE A 32 -7.92 16.12 -13.17
N PRO A 33 -6.84 16.42 -13.94
CA PRO A 33 -6.97 16.97 -15.29
C PRO A 33 -7.73 16.03 -16.22
N GLU A 34 -8.32 16.59 -17.29
CA GLU A 34 -8.96 15.77 -18.32
C GLU A 34 -7.98 14.72 -18.88
N GLY A 35 -8.47 13.48 -19.02
CA GLY A 35 -7.66 12.34 -19.46
C GLY A 35 -6.93 11.59 -18.34
N PHE A 36 -6.97 12.05 -17.09
CA PHE A 36 -6.38 11.34 -15.94
C PHE A 36 -7.45 10.72 -15.05
N ALA A 37 -7.27 9.44 -14.72
CA ALA A 37 -8.02 8.75 -13.68
C ALA A 37 -7.12 8.56 -12.45
N ALA A 38 -7.61 8.95 -11.27
CA ALA A 38 -6.94 8.68 -10.02
C ALA A 38 -7.44 7.35 -9.45
N SER A 39 -6.52 6.44 -9.15
CA SER A 39 -6.80 5.17 -8.47
C SER A 39 -5.69 4.87 -7.48
N ASN A 40 -6.03 4.18 -6.39
CA ASN A 40 -5.06 3.62 -5.46
C ASN A 40 -4.84 2.15 -5.81
N GLY A 41 -3.87 1.89 -6.69
CA GLY A 41 -3.49 0.53 -7.06
C GLY A 41 -2.63 -0.14 -5.99
N ARG A 42 -2.86 -1.42 -5.76
CA ARG A 42 -2.01 -2.31 -4.94
C ARG A 42 -1.59 -3.47 -5.83
N ILE A 43 -0.31 -3.82 -5.79
CA ILE A 43 0.18 -5.06 -6.41
C ILE A 43 0.25 -6.10 -5.29
N GLU A 44 -0.36 -7.26 -5.54
CA GLU A 44 -0.34 -8.39 -4.63
C GLU A 44 0.54 -9.49 -5.23
N ALA A 45 1.31 -10.17 -4.39
CA ALA A 45 2.16 -11.30 -4.78
C ALA A 45 1.94 -12.47 -3.82
N THR A 46 2.14 -13.68 -4.30
CA THR A 46 2.19 -14.86 -3.44
C THR A 46 3.61 -15.03 -2.94
N GLU A 47 3.79 -14.80 -1.64
CA GLU A 47 5.05 -15.05 -0.94
C GLU A 47 5.07 -16.49 -0.43
N VAL A 48 6.23 -17.15 -0.58
CA VAL A 48 6.44 -18.52 -0.10
C VAL A 48 7.74 -18.56 0.68
N ASP A 49 7.62 -18.63 2.00
CA ASP A 49 8.76 -18.85 2.88
C ASP A 49 9.14 -20.33 2.90
N ILE A 50 10.42 -20.61 2.61
CA ILE A 50 10.95 -21.97 2.57
C ILE A 50 11.85 -22.19 3.78
N ALA A 51 11.52 -23.20 4.58
CA ALA A 51 12.33 -23.65 5.71
C ALA A 51 12.71 -25.13 5.58
N THR A 52 13.80 -25.53 6.21
CA THR A 52 14.26 -26.92 6.23
C THR A 52 13.39 -27.75 7.19
N LYS A 53 13.04 -28.98 6.78
CA LYS A 53 12.23 -29.89 7.62
C LYS A 53 12.97 -30.41 8.85
N ILE A 54 14.29 -30.50 8.75
CA ILE A 54 15.20 -30.93 9.83
C ILE A 54 16.21 -29.82 10.07
N ALA A 55 16.70 -29.72 11.30
CA ALA A 55 17.84 -28.87 11.62
C ALA A 55 19.10 -29.42 10.95
N GLY A 56 19.96 -28.52 10.47
CA GLY A 56 21.22 -28.89 9.82
C GLY A 56 21.94 -27.66 9.29
N ARG A 57 23.16 -27.88 8.78
CA ARG A 57 23.94 -26.83 8.12
C ARG A 57 23.68 -26.86 6.62
N ILE A 58 23.66 -25.69 5.98
CA ILE A 58 23.65 -25.59 4.52
C ILE A 58 25.06 -25.90 4.03
N ASP A 59 25.18 -26.83 3.08
CA ASP A 59 26.43 -27.13 2.39
C ASP A 59 26.67 -26.14 1.26
N THR A 60 25.69 -25.97 0.36
CA THR A 60 25.80 -25.11 -0.81
C THR A 60 24.46 -24.42 -1.14
N ILE A 61 24.51 -23.15 -1.54
CA ILE A 61 23.39 -22.42 -2.14
C ILE A 61 23.58 -22.40 -3.67
N LEU A 62 22.56 -22.79 -4.43
CA LEU A 62 22.64 -23.00 -5.89
C LEU A 62 22.05 -21.84 -6.71
N VAL A 63 21.48 -20.84 -6.05
CA VAL A 63 20.79 -19.72 -6.67
C VAL A 63 21.30 -18.39 -6.11
N SER A 64 21.14 -17.32 -6.89
CA SER A 64 21.45 -15.95 -6.44
C SER A 64 20.17 -15.18 -6.09
N GLU A 65 20.31 -14.11 -5.30
CA GLU A 65 19.21 -13.20 -5.02
C GLU A 65 18.65 -12.58 -6.31
N GLY A 66 17.32 -12.53 -6.44
CA GLY A 66 16.63 -12.04 -7.64
C GLY A 66 16.64 -13.00 -8.83
N GLN A 67 17.25 -14.19 -8.72
CA GLN A 67 17.23 -15.20 -9.77
C GLN A 67 15.83 -15.80 -9.92
N PHE A 68 15.34 -15.88 -11.17
CA PHE A 68 14.12 -16.60 -11.48
C PHE A 68 14.35 -18.11 -11.33
N VAL A 69 13.41 -18.78 -10.64
CA VAL A 69 13.44 -20.23 -10.39
C VAL A 69 12.11 -20.86 -10.80
N ARG A 70 12.10 -22.18 -10.96
CA ARG A 70 10.90 -22.96 -11.31
C ARG A 70 10.50 -23.91 -10.18
N GLN A 71 9.24 -24.34 -10.21
CA GLN A 71 8.75 -25.34 -9.26
C GLN A 71 9.58 -26.63 -9.35
N GLY A 72 10.00 -27.14 -8.19
CA GLY A 72 10.83 -28.36 -8.09
C GLY A 72 12.33 -28.13 -8.29
N GLU A 73 12.76 -26.90 -8.58
CA GLU A 73 14.17 -26.56 -8.68
C GLU A 73 14.85 -26.62 -7.31
N VAL A 74 16.07 -27.19 -7.27
CA VAL A 74 16.84 -27.31 -6.03
C VAL A 74 17.54 -25.98 -5.74
N LEU A 75 17.14 -25.31 -4.67
CA LEU A 75 17.67 -24.00 -4.29
C LEU A 75 18.96 -24.09 -3.47
N ALA A 76 19.08 -25.11 -2.60
CA ALA A 76 20.23 -25.33 -1.74
C ALA A 76 20.37 -26.81 -1.38
N LYS A 77 21.57 -27.21 -0.97
CA LYS A 77 21.88 -28.56 -0.45
C LYS A 77 22.25 -28.48 1.02
N MET A 78 21.72 -29.41 1.80
CA MET A 78 22.05 -29.55 3.23
C MET A 78 23.28 -30.44 3.41
N ASP A 79 24.08 -30.14 4.42
CA ASP A 79 25.14 -31.02 4.88
C ASP A 79 24.51 -32.27 5.53
N THR A 80 24.83 -33.43 4.97
CA THR A 80 24.29 -34.73 5.39
C THR A 80 25.35 -35.68 5.92
N ARG A 81 26.58 -35.20 6.20
CA ARG A 81 27.69 -36.07 6.67
C ARG A 81 27.31 -36.93 7.87
N VAL A 82 26.71 -36.32 8.90
CA VAL A 82 26.26 -37.03 10.10
C VAL A 82 25.20 -38.09 9.78
N LEU A 83 24.26 -37.78 8.86
CA LEU A 83 23.21 -38.70 8.45
C LEU A 83 23.75 -39.89 7.64
N GLN A 84 24.78 -39.66 6.84
CA GLN A 84 25.45 -40.71 6.07
C GLN A 84 26.25 -41.64 6.98
N GLU A 85 26.94 -41.08 7.98
CA GLU A 85 27.70 -41.84 8.98
C GLU A 85 26.79 -42.71 9.86
N GLN A 86 25.57 -42.26 10.19
CA GLN A 86 24.59 -43.05 10.95
C GLN A 86 23.92 -44.20 10.17
N ARG A 87 24.05 -44.22 8.84
CA ARG A 87 23.47 -45.26 7.98
C ARG A 87 24.41 -46.45 7.74
N LEU A 88 25.69 -46.30 8.08
CA LEU A 88 26.72 -47.34 8.01
C LEU A 88 26.72 -48.15 9.32
#